data_AF-A0A820JM81-F1
#
_entry.id   AF-A0A820JM81-F1
#
_cell.length_a   1.000
_cell.length_b   1.000
_cell.length_c   1.000
_cell.angle_alpha   90.00
_cell.angle_beta   90.00
_cell.angle_gamma   90.00
#
_symmetry.space_group_name_H-M   'P 1'
#
loop_
_entity.id
_entity.type
_entity.pdbx_description
1 polymer ?
#
loop_
_entity_poly.entity_id
_entity_poly.type
_entity_poly.pdbx_seq_one_letter_code
_entity_poly.pdbx_strand_id
1 'polypeptide(L)'
;MIEEGIPESVLELPCPDDELRVTMLQEFLIIDHKYRETLVDLDTNYVDVISDENGGWDISEHEMLVHLYEIYPVDLKKRRTCIYNHFHRYFPKRSRQEMLNHEEWCNAQSYYLKHKRFILIEWRQARVSLKVKTQLVFEEAFELQERLAQQHEEKLRQRAFCDQITNQVKKWREKQLEVLEVRRKLEESKRQAELEKMRQENERSLKQRQQTKEKLAEYYSKKEEVRLMEHETEQKRLEEMQYVLAEQHRKDRERIKFRKEEYERKRQELLERNQIEEREELEREERLQALAERVRPHVEIDHARVLQPTKAYNAHRGLLINANEDINIQQELFPINTFKDRKLCGDIRVRLEQRLRDAGVIQTDYARQALAAVQKAPQRRDTQENKMWTGFTFKTNDIEPYNMSKPVKRDFISHSVFYGVEN
;
A
#
# COMPACT_ATOMS: atom_id res chain seq x y z
N MET A 1 -17.80 -85.76 56.50
CA MET A 1 -18.55 -84.54 56.86
C MET A 1 -18.47 -83.58 55.69
N ILE A 2 -19.61 -83.05 55.27
CA ILE A 2 -19.70 -81.96 54.29
C ILE A 2 -19.52 -80.69 55.12
N GLU A 3 -18.44 -79.95 54.93
CA GLU A 3 -18.24 -78.65 55.57
C GLU A 3 -19.12 -77.62 54.87
N GLU A 4 -20.38 -77.51 55.28
CA GLU A 4 -21.32 -76.52 54.75
C GLU A 4 -21.03 -75.13 55.32
N GLY A 5 -21.27 -74.08 54.52
CA GLY A 5 -21.09 -72.70 54.91
C GLY A 5 -19.86 -72.03 54.30
N ILE A 6 -19.56 -70.82 54.77
CA ILE A 6 -18.51 -69.99 54.21
C ILE A 6 -17.14 -70.53 54.66
N PRO A 7 -16.20 -70.82 53.74
CA PRO A 7 -14.84 -71.20 54.13
C PRO A 7 -14.16 -70.10 54.94
N GLU A 8 -13.55 -70.45 56.07
CA GLU A 8 -12.79 -69.51 56.93
C GLU A 8 -11.70 -68.76 56.15
N SER A 9 -11.03 -69.48 55.24
CA SER A 9 -10.04 -68.91 54.31
C SER A 9 -10.56 -67.80 53.38
N VAL A 10 -11.88 -67.63 53.22
CA VAL A 10 -12.49 -66.55 52.43
C VAL A 10 -12.95 -65.40 53.33
N LEU A 11 -13.32 -65.69 54.58
CA LEU A 11 -13.69 -64.67 55.58
C LEU A 11 -12.48 -63.81 55.98
N GLU A 12 -11.31 -64.42 56.03
CA GLU A 12 -10.05 -63.72 56.35
C GLU A 12 -9.50 -62.87 55.20
N LEU A 13 -10.06 -63.02 53.98
CA LEU A 13 -9.57 -62.25 52.85
C LEU A 13 -9.93 -60.77 53.03
N PRO A 14 -8.95 -59.87 52.91
CA PRO A 14 -9.23 -58.46 52.93
C PRO A 14 -10.03 -58.11 51.66
N CYS A 15 -10.96 -57.16 51.78
CA CYS A 15 -11.73 -56.64 50.65
C CYS A 15 -11.93 -55.14 50.87
N PRO A 16 -11.70 -54.29 49.87
CA PRO A 16 -11.85 -52.84 50.01
C PRO A 16 -13.31 -52.37 50.05
N ASP A 17 -14.24 -53.20 49.56
CA ASP A 17 -15.66 -52.90 49.45
C ASP A 17 -16.50 -53.93 50.22
N ASP A 18 -17.22 -53.45 51.23
CA ASP A 18 -18.06 -54.28 52.09
C ASP A 18 -19.28 -54.85 51.33
N GLU A 19 -19.83 -54.13 50.36
CA GLU A 19 -20.99 -54.59 49.57
C GLU A 19 -20.58 -55.75 48.64
N LEU A 20 -19.43 -55.59 47.98
CA LEU A 20 -18.83 -56.64 47.16
C LEU A 20 -18.52 -57.89 47.99
N ARG A 21 -17.97 -57.72 49.20
CA ARG A 21 -17.72 -58.82 50.13
C ARG A 21 -19.00 -59.56 50.48
N VAL A 22 -20.05 -58.86 50.88
CA VAL A 22 -21.35 -59.49 51.23
C VAL A 22 -21.91 -60.26 50.05
N THR A 23 -21.86 -59.70 48.84
CA THR A 23 -22.34 -60.36 47.62
C THR A 23 -21.61 -61.67 47.36
N MET A 24 -20.27 -61.66 47.40
CA MET A 24 -19.46 -62.87 47.17
C MET A 24 -19.69 -63.94 48.25
N LEU A 25 -19.90 -63.54 49.50
CA LEU A 25 -20.20 -64.47 50.60
C LEU A 25 -21.60 -65.10 50.47
N GLN A 26 -22.58 -64.35 49.98
CA GLN A 26 -23.93 -64.87 49.72
C GLN A 26 -23.92 -65.93 48.61
N GLU A 27 -23.08 -65.78 47.58
CA GLU A 27 -22.97 -66.78 46.50
C GLU A 27 -22.57 -68.17 47.03
N PHE A 28 -21.75 -68.26 48.08
CA PHE A 28 -21.42 -69.56 48.70
C PHE A 28 -22.66 -70.22 49.31
N LEU A 29 -23.51 -69.44 49.97
CA LEU A 29 -24.75 -69.94 50.56
C LEU A 29 -25.75 -70.39 49.49
N ILE A 30 -25.82 -69.66 48.37
CA ILE A 30 -26.68 -70.01 47.24
C ILE A 30 -26.24 -71.33 46.60
N ILE A 31 -24.93 -71.53 46.39
CA ILE A 31 -24.39 -72.79 45.87
C ILE A 31 -24.71 -73.95 46.82
N ASP A 32 -24.45 -73.78 48.13
CA ASP A 32 -24.73 -74.81 49.12
C ASP A 32 -26.22 -75.17 49.17
N HIS A 33 -27.10 -74.16 49.13
CA HIS A 33 -28.55 -74.38 49.09
C HIS A 33 -28.98 -75.16 47.84
N LYS A 34 -28.53 -74.73 46.66
CA LYS A 34 -28.88 -75.37 45.38
C LYS A 34 -28.49 -76.85 45.37
N TYR A 35 -27.27 -77.19 45.78
CA TYR A 35 -26.82 -78.58 45.77
C TYR A 35 -27.45 -79.41 46.90
N ARG A 36 -27.84 -78.79 48.02
CA ARG A 36 -28.63 -79.45 49.06
C ARG A 36 -30.02 -79.80 48.54
N GLU A 37 -30.70 -78.87 47.86
CA GLU A 37 -32.01 -79.13 47.25
C GLU A 37 -31.93 -80.27 46.23
N THR A 38 -30.94 -80.27 45.34
CA THR A 38 -30.80 -81.36 44.35
C THR A 38 -30.51 -82.72 44.98
N LEU A 39 -29.80 -82.76 46.12
CA LEU A 39 -29.60 -84.00 46.88
C LEU A 39 -30.89 -84.46 47.56
N VAL A 40 -31.68 -83.56 48.12
CA VAL A 40 -32.99 -83.88 48.70
C VAL A 40 -33.93 -84.38 47.61
N ASP A 41 -33.98 -83.72 46.45
CA ASP A 41 -34.77 -84.16 45.30
C ASP A 41 -34.33 -85.55 44.83
N LEU A 42 -33.02 -85.82 44.79
CA LEU A 42 -32.52 -87.16 44.46
C LEU A 42 -32.94 -88.20 45.51
N ASP A 43 -32.79 -87.87 46.80
CA ASP A 43 -33.15 -88.78 47.88
C ASP A 43 -34.67 -89.05 47.89
N THR A 44 -35.52 -88.07 47.57
CA THR A 44 -36.98 -88.25 47.46
C THR A 44 -37.40 -89.09 46.25
N ASN A 45 -36.71 -88.98 45.11
CA ASN A 45 -37.00 -89.78 43.91
C ASN A 45 -36.62 -91.25 44.05
N TYR A 46 -35.72 -91.61 44.98
CA TYR A 46 -35.20 -92.97 45.17
C TYR A 46 -35.45 -93.51 46.60
N VAL A 47 -36.48 -93.03 47.29
CA VAL A 47 -36.81 -93.44 48.68
C VAL A 47 -36.96 -94.96 48.82
N ASP A 48 -37.60 -95.60 47.84
CA ASP A 48 -37.81 -97.05 47.82
C ASP A 48 -36.48 -97.84 47.74
N VAL A 49 -35.45 -97.22 47.16
CA VAL A 49 -34.12 -97.81 46.99
C VAL A 49 -33.22 -97.52 48.19
N ILE A 50 -33.45 -96.39 48.87
CA ILE A 50 -32.72 -95.99 50.09
C ILE A 50 -33.20 -96.77 51.32
N SER A 51 -34.49 -97.12 51.38
CA SER A 51 -35.13 -97.70 52.57
C SER A 51 -34.70 -99.14 52.86
N ASP A 52 -34.39 -99.92 51.82
CA ASP A 52 -33.97 -101.31 51.94
C ASP A 52 -32.52 -101.47 51.47
N GLU A 53 -31.59 -101.86 52.35
CA GLU A 53 -30.18 -102.07 51.98
C GLU A 53 -29.98 -103.19 50.95
N ASN A 54 -30.92 -104.13 50.87
CA ASN A 54 -30.89 -105.31 49.99
C ASN A 54 -32.17 -105.45 49.13
N GLY A 55 -32.98 -104.39 48.98
CA GLY A 55 -34.21 -104.43 48.19
C GLY A 55 -35.24 -105.45 48.69
N GLY A 56 -35.29 -105.69 49.99
CA GLY A 56 -36.17 -106.68 50.64
C GLY A 56 -35.69 -108.14 50.52
N TRP A 57 -34.48 -108.38 50.02
CA TRP A 57 -33.87 -109.72 49.94
C TRP A 57 -32.98 -110.01 51.14
N ASP A 58 -32.79 -111.30 51.47
CA ASP A 58 -31.79 -111.68 52.46
C ASP A 58 -30.38 -111.33 51.94
N ILE A 59 -29.47 -110.98 52.86
CA ILE A 59 -28.09 -110.63 52.53
C ILE A 59 -27.43 -111.74 51.72
N SER A 60 -27.66 -113.01 52.10
CA SER A 60 -27.10 -114.18 51.41
C SER A 60 -27.66 -114.35 49.99
N GLU A 61 -28.95 -114.08 49.79
CA GLU A 61 -29.62 -114.15 48.49
C GLU A 61 -29.13 -113.03 47.55
N HIS A 62 -28.98 -111.81 48.09
CA HIS A 62 -28.47 -110.64 47.37
C HIS A 62 -26.99 -110.82 46.97
N GLU A 63 -26.11 -111.18 47.91
CA GLU A 63 -24.68 -111.37 47.66
C GLU A 63 -24.44 -112.48 46.64
N MET A 64 -25.18 -113.60 46.75
CA MET A 64 -25.09 -114.67 45.76
C MET A 64 -25.49 -114.17 44.38
N LEU A 65 -26.59 -113.42 44.25
CA LEU A 65 -27.01 -112.90 42.95
C LEU A 65 -25.96 -111.94 42.37
N VAL A 66 -25.46 -110.98 43.16
CA VAL A 66 -24.40 -110.05 42.75
C VAL A 66 -23.15 -110.80 42.30
N HIS A 67 -22.71 -111.81 43.06
CA HIS A 67 -21.58 -112.64 42.71
C HIS A 67 -21.80 -113.42 41.40
N LEU A 68 -23.01 -113.93 41.15
CA LEU A 68 -23.35 -114.55 39.86
C LEU A 68 -23.28 -113.55 38.70
N TYR A 69 -23.68 -112.29 38.90
CA TYR A 69 -23.49 -111.27 37.88
C TYR A 69 -22.00 -110.98 37.62
N GLU A 70 -21.11 -111.13 38.60
CA GLU A 70 -19.66 -110.97 38.42
C GLU A 70 -18.99 -112.16 37.71
N ILE A 71 -19.37 -113.40 38.05
CA ILE A 71 -18.77 -114.61 37.46
C ILE A 71 -19.16 -114.79 35.99
N TYR A 72 -20.41 -114.46 35.64
CA TYR A 72 -20.90 -114.69 34.27
C TYR A 72 -20.54 -113.51 33.35
N PRO A 73 -19.76 -113.74 32.27
CA PRO A 73 -19.29 -112.68 31.38
C PRO A 73 -20.44 -112.00 30.63
N VAL A 74 -20.29 -110.70 30.38
CA VAL A 74 -21.31 -109.85 29.77
C VAL A 74 -21.69 -110.30 28.35
N ASP A 75 -20.74 -110.89 27.62
CA ASP A 75 -20.88 -111.31 26.22
C ASP A 75 -21.61 -112.67 26.04
N LEU A 76 -21.99 -113.34 27.12
CA LEU A 76 -22.64 -114.64 27.06
C LEU A 76 -24.07 -114.54 26.49
N LYS A 77 -24.35 -115.28 25.41
CA LYS A 77 -25.72 -115.40 24.87
C LYS A 77 -26.66 -115.97 25.94
N LYS A 78 -27.79 -115.30 26.18
CA LYS A 78 -28.77 -115.64 27.22
C LYS A 78 -28.21 -115.62 28.65
N ARG A 79 -27.23 -114.74 28.95
CA ARG A 79 -26.63 -114.52 30.28
C ARG A 79 -27.66 -114.51 31.42
N ARG A 80 -28.71 -113.69 31.32
CA ARG A 80 -29.79 -113.61 32.32
C ARG A 80 -30.48 -114.95 32.61
N THR A 81 -30.65 -115.78 31.59
CA THR A 81 -31.25 -117.12 31.75
C THR A 81 -30.29 -118.09 32.43
N CYS A 82 -28.98 -118.01 32.15
CA CYS A 82 -27.97 -118.82 32.82
C CYS A 82 -27.84 -118.45 34.30
N ILE A 83 -27.82 -117.15 34.62
CA ILE A 83 -27.79 -116.63 35.99
C ILE A 83 -29.04 -117.09 36.74
N TYR A 84 -30.23 -116.93 36.15
CA TYR A 84 -31.47 -117.43 36.75
C TYR A 84 -31.43 -118.93 37.04
N ASN A 85 -31.02 -119.74 36.07
CA ASN A 85 -30.94 -121.20 36.25
C ASN A 85 -29.92 -121.60 37.32
N HIS A 86 -28.84 -120.84 37.49
CA HIS A 86 -27.84 -121.06 38.53
C HIS A 86 -28.40 -120.67 39.90
N PHE A 87 -28.97 -119.47 40.00
CA PHE A 87 -29.59 -118.95 41.22
C PHE A 87 -30.75 -119.84 41.71
N HIS A 88 -31.62 -120.29 40.81
CA HIS A 88 -32.78 -121.13 41.12
C HIS A 88 -32.39 -122.52 41.66
N ARG A 89 -31.17 -123.01 41.39
CA ARG A 89 -30.68 -124.26 42.01
C ARG A 89 -30.40 -124.10 43.50
N TYR A 90 -29.96 -122.93 43.93
CA TYR A 90 -29.72 -122.61 45.34
C TYR A 90 -30.99 -122.13 46.04
N PHE A 91 -31.85 -121.37 45.35
CA PHE A 91 -33.10 -120.84 45.88
C PHE A 91 -34.30 -121.18 44.98
N PRO A 92 -34.86 -122.40 45.09
CA PRO A 92 -35.98 -122.84 44.24
C PRO A 92 -37.30 -122.10 44.47
N LYS A 93 -37.44 -121.37 45.59
CA LYS A 93 -38.69 -120.68 45.97
C LYS A 93 -38.90 -119.34 45.26
N ARG A 94 -37.86 -118.79 44.62
CA ARG A 94 -37.89 -117.44 44.00
C ARG A 94 -38.28 -117.49 42.54
N SER A 95 -39.12 -116.55 42.12
CA SER A 95 -39.59 -116.41 40.74
C SER A 95 -38.57 -115.67 39.87
N ARG A 96 -38.60 -115.96 38.57
CA ARG A 96 -37.82 -115.20 37.57
C ARG A 96 -38.17 -113.71 37.56
N GLN A 97 -39.43 -113.37 37.83
CA GLN A 97 -39.88 -111.97 37.89
C GLN A 97 -39.29 -111.25 39.10
N GLU A 98 -39.20 -111.92 40.25
CA GLU A 98 -38.57 -111.35 41.46
C GLU A 98 -37.10 -111.05 41.21
N MET A 99 -36.37 -111.94 40.52
CA MET A 99 -34.97 -111.71 40.13
C MET A 99 -34.81 -110.49 39.19
N LEU A 100 -35.73 -110.30 38.25
CA LEU A 100 -35.69 -109.15 37.33
C LEU A 100 -35.99 -107.84 38.07
N ASN A 101 -36.99 -107.83 38.95
CA ASN A 101 -37.30 -106.68 39.79
C ASN A 101 -36.11 -106.33 40.70
N HIS A 102 -35.41 -107.34 41.23
CA HIS A 102 -34.19 -107.14 42.01
C HIS A 102 -33.02 -106.63 41.18
N GLU A 103 -32.87 -107.08 39.92
CA GLU A 103 -31.89 -106.52 38.96
C GLU A 103 -32.19 -105.03 38.68
N GLU A 104 -33.46 -104.68 38.47
CA GLU A 104 -33.90 -103.29 38.30
C GLU A 104 -33.62 -102.44 39.54
N TRP A 105 -33.87 -102.98 40.74
CA TRP A 105 -33.51 -102.33 42.00
C TRP A 105 -31.99 -102.14 42.15
N CYS A 106 -31.18 -103.17 41.87
CA CYS A 106 -29.72 -103.08 41.90
C CYS A 106 -29.18 -102.04 40.92
N ASN A 107 -29.79 -101.92 39.74
CA ASN A 107 -29.46 -100.89 38.76
C ASN A 107 -29.84 -99.49 39.24
N ALA A 108 -31.03 -99.33 39.82
CA ALA A 108 -31.50 -98.07 40.40
C ALA A 108 -30.61 -97.64 41.58
N GLN A 109 -30.21 -98.57 42.46
CA GLN A 109 -29.30 -98.32 43.57
C GLN A 109 -27.90 -97.92 43.09
N SER A 110 -27.37 -98.64 42.10
CA SER A 110 -26.09 -98.30 41.48
C SER A 110 -26.12 -96.92 40.81
N TYR A 111 -27.23 -96.56 40.16
CA TYR A 111 -27.42 -95.24 39.55
C TYR A 111 -27.50 -94.14 40.60
N TYR A 112 -28.33 -94.33 41.64
CA TYR A 112 -28.48 -93.41 42.75
C TYR A 112 -27.13 -93.11 43.43
N LEU A 113 -26.37 -94.15 43.80
CA LEU A 113 -25.06 -93.98 44.44
C LEU A 113 -24.05 -93.25 43.54
N LYS A 114 -24.03 -93.57 42.24
CA LYS A 114 -23.18 -92.86 41.26
C LYS A 114 -23.60 -91.41 41.12
N HIS A 115 -24.90 -91.13 41.05
CA HIS A 115 -25.44 -89.79 40.85
C HIS A 115 -25.24 -88.91 42.10
N LYS A 116 -25.49 -89.46 43.29
CA LYS A 116 -25.18 -88.81 44.58
C LYS A 116 -23.70 -88.46 44.69
N ARG A 117 -22.82 -89.40 44.32
CA ARG A 117 -21.37 -89.14 44.28
C ARG A 117 -21.01 -88.04 43.27
N PHE A 118 -21.65 -88.03 42.10
CA PHE A 118 -21.43 -87.01 41.08
C PHE A 118 -21.82 -85.62 41.58
N ILE A 119 -23.02 -85.46 42.15
CA ILE A 119 -23.50 -84.20 42.73
C ILE A 119 -22.54 -83.67 43.80
N LEU A 120 -22.03 -84.54 44.68
CA LEU A 120 -21.06 -84.15 45.71
C LEU A 120 -19.71 -83.70 45.14
N ILE A 121 -19.26 -84.31 44.04
CA ILE A 121 -18.04 -83.89 43.33
C ILE A 121 -18.25 -82.53 42.66
N GLU A 122 -19.37 -82.34 41.98
CA GLU A 122 -19.71 -81.07 41.33
C GLU A 122 -19.83 -79.94 42.36
N TRP A 123 -20.51 -80.18 43.48
CA TRP A 123 -20.59 -79.22 44.59
C TRP A 123 -19.20 -78.80 45.08
N ARG A 124 -18.31 -79.77 45.32
CA ARG A 124 -16.93 -79.50 45.74
C ARG A 124 -16.18 -78.67 44.71
N GLN A 125 -16.31 -79.00 43.43
CA GLN A 125 -15.66 -78.26 42.34
C GLN A 125 -16.20 -76.82 42.22
N ALA A 126 -17.53 -76.65 42.32
CA ALA A 126 -18.18 -75.35 42.30
C ALA A 126 -17.69 -74.45 43.44
N ARG A 127 -17.53 -75.00 44.66
CA ARG A 127 -16.99 -74.25 45.80
C ARG A 127 -15.53 -73.85 45.63
N VAL A 128 -14.69 -74.75 45.11
CA VAL A 128 -13.28 -74.43 44.81
C VAL A 128 -13.20 -73.34 43.74
N SER A 129 -14.01 -73.44 42.69
CA SER A 129 -14.06 -72.43 41.63
C SER A 129 -14.56 -71.08 42.15
N LEU A 130 -15.60 -71.07 43.00
CA LEU A 130 -16.09 -69.84 43.61
C LEU A 130 -15.04 -69.20 44.51
N LYS A 131 -14.31 -69.98 45.31
CA LYS A 131 -13.20 -69.47 46.13
C LYS A 131 -12.14 -68.77 45.30
N VAL A 132 -11.68 -69.39 44.21
CA VAL A 132 -10.69 -68.78 43.30
C VAL A 132 -11.26 -67.50 42.67
N LYS A 133 -12.53 -67.51 42.26
CA LYS A 133 -13.19 -66.32 41.71
C LYS A 133 -13.29 -65.19 42.73
N THR A 134 -13.65 -65.48 43.98
CA THR A 134 -13.74 -64.49 45.05
C THR A 134 -12.37 -63.88 45.35
N GLN A 135 -11.32 -64.69 45.40
CA GLN A 135 -9.94 -64.21 45.56
C GLN A 135 -9.56 -63.24 44.44
N LEU A 136 -9.78 -63.63 43.17
CA LEU A 136 -9.49 -62.78 42.02
C LEU A 136 -10.27 -61.46 42.05
N VAL A 137 -11.57 -61.51 42.35
CA VAL A 137 -12.42 -60.32 42.40
C VAL A 137 -11.97 -59.36 43.51
N PHE A 138 -11.53 -59.86 44.66
CA PHE A 138 -11.01 -59.02 45.73
C PHE A 138 -9.66 -58.40 45.36
N GLU A 139 -8.77 -59.17 44.73
CA GLU A 139 -7.50 -58.65 44.18
C GLU A 139 -7.75 -57.54 43.14
N GLU A 140 -8.66 -57.76 42.19
CA GLU A 140 -9.05 -56.76 41.19
C GLU A 140 -9.64 -55.49 41.83
N ALA A 141 -10.43 -55.63 42.89
CA ALA A 141 -10.99 -54.50 43.63
C ALA A 141 -9.89 -53.66 44.31
N PHE A 142 -8.86 -54.30 44.88
CA PHE A 142 -7.71 -53.60 45.45
C PHE A 142 -6.90 -52.87 44.39
N GLU A 143 -6.58 -53.55 43.28
CA GLU A 143 -5.86 -52.93 42.17
C GLU A 143 -6.63 -51.72 41.61
N LEU A 144 -7.96 -51.81 41.56
CA LEU A 144 -8.79 -50.69 41.14
C LEU A 144 -8.71 -49.52 42.11
N GLN A 145 -8.83 -49.76 43.41
CA GLN A 145 -8.72 -48.70 44.41
C GLN A 145 -7.34 -48.03 44.38
N GLU A 146 -6.26 -48.81 44.27
CA GLU A 146 -4.90 -48.29 44.19
C GLU A 146 -4.72 -47.42 42.94
N ARG A 147 -5.20 -47.90 41.79
CA ARG A 147 -5.18 -47.15 40.53
C ARG A 147 -5.95 -45.83 40.63
N LEU A 148 -7.12 -45.85 41.26
CA LEU A 148 -7.92 -44.64 41.50
C LEU A 148 -7.20 -43.65 42.43
N ALA A 149 -6.53 -44.15 43.48
CA ALA A 149 -5.73 -43.33 44.38
C ALA A 149 -4.54 -42.68 43.64
N GLN A 150 -3.82 -43.44 42.81
CA GLN A 150 -2.72 -42.93 41.97
C GLN A 150 -3.22 -41.84 41.00
N GLN A 151 -4.32 -42.09 40.29
CA GLN A 151 -4.93 -41.10 39.40
C GLN A 151 -5.37 -39.83 40.13
N HIS A 152 -5.90 -39.97 41.36
CA HIS A 152 -6.27 -38.84 42.18
C HIS A 152 -5.04 -38.02 42.58
N GLU A 153 -3.95 -38.67 43.00
CA GLU A 153 -2.70 -38.01 43.33
C GLU A 153 -2.10 -37.27 42.11
N GLU A 154 -2.09 -37.91 40.95
CA GLU A 154 -1.64 -37.29 39.68
C GLU A 154 -2.46 -36.04 39.34
N LYS A 155 -3.79 -36.11 39.46
CA LYS A 155 -4.67 -34.94 39.25
C LYS A 155 -4.35 -33.81 40.22
N LEU A 156 -4.04 -34.11 41.48
CA LEU A 156 -3.62 -33.10 42.45
C LEU A 156 -2.28 -32.47 42.07
N ARG A 157 -1.28 -33.27 41.67
CA ARG A 157 0.02 -32.78 41.19
C ARG A 157 -0.14 -31.89 39.96
N GLN A 158 -0.97 -32.29 39.00
CA GLN A 158 -1.27 -31.50 37.80
C GLN A 158 -1.94 -30.16 38.14
N ARG A 159 -2.92 -30.16 39.07
CA ARG A 159 -3.56 -28.92 39.53
C ARG A 159 -2.54 -27.97 40.17
N ALA A 160 -1.71 -28.47 41.08
CA ALA A 160 -0.67 -27.68 41.72
C ALA A 160 0.31 -27.06 40.70
N PHE A 161 0.70 -27.82 39.68
CA PHE A 161 1.54 -27.32 38.59
C PHE A 161 0.83 -26.24 37.76
N CYS A 162 -0.44 -26.45 37.39
CA CYS A 162 -1.24 -25.44 36.67
C CYS A 162 -1.37 -24.15 37.47
N ASP A 163 -1.56 -24.23 38.79
CA ASP A 163 -1.63 -23.07 39.67
C ASP A 163 -0.29 -22.32 39.72
N GLN A 164 0.83 -23.05 39.80
CA GLN A 164 2.16 -22.46 39.74
C GLN A 164 2.39 -21.69 38.43
N ILE A 165 2.07 -22.28 37.29
CA ILE A 165 2.21 -21.63 35.98
C ILE A 165 1.28 -20.42 35.87
N THR A 166 0.03 -20.54 36.32
CA THR A 166 -0.93 -19.42 36.35
C THR A 166 -0.39 -18.25 37.15
N ASN A 167 0.22 -18.51 38.31
CA ASN A 167 0.85 -17.50 39.14
C ASN A 167 2.07 -16.86 38.45
N GLN A 168 2.89 -17.66 37.75
CA GLN A 168 4.01 -17.13 36.95
C GLN A 168 3.50 -16.21 35.82
N VAL A 169 2.44 -16.61 35.11
CA VAL A 169 1.83 -15.82 34.05
C VAL A 169 1.24 -14.53 34.59
N LYS A 170 0.58 -14.55 35.76
CA LYS A 170 0.10 -13.33 36.43
C LYS A 170 1.24 -12.36 36.72
N LYS A 171 2.31 -12.83 37.38
CA LYS A 171 3.51 -12.01 37.66
C LYS A 171 4.15 -11.46 36.38
N TRP A 172 4.18 -12.24 35.31
CA TRP A 172 4.69 -11.79 34.02
C TRP A 172 3.81 -10.69 33.42
N ARG A 173 2.48 -10.83 33.46
CA ARG A 173 1.54 -9.81 32.98
C ARG A 173 1.67 -8.50 33.75
N GLU A 174 1.81 -8.57 35.07
CA GLU A 174 2.05 -7.40 35.93
C GLU A 174 3.32 -6.66 35.49
N LYS A 175 4.44 -7.39 35.33
CA LYS A 175 5.69 -6.81 34.81
C LYS A 175 5.54 -6.20 33.42
N GLN A 176 4.77 -6.81 32.52
CA GLN A 176 4.52 -6.24 31.20
C GLN A 176 3.75 -4.91 31.29
N LEU A 177 2.75 -4.82 32.17
CA LEU A 177 2.00 -3.59 32.41
C LEU A 177 2.91 -2.49 32.97
N GLU A 178 3.78 -2.81 33.93
CA GLU A 178 4.77 -1.87 34.46
C GLU A 178 5.70 -1.34 33.36
N VAL A 179 6.21 -2.24 32.50
CA VAL A 179 7.07 -1.85 31.37
C VAL A 179 6.32 -0.92 30.40
N LEU A 180 5.06 -1.20 30.10
CA LEU A 180 4.23 -0.35 29.24
C LEU A 180 4.01 1.03 29.87
N GLU A 181 3.76 1.10 31.17
CA GLU A 181 3.56 2.36 31.87
C GLU A 181 4.84 3.21 31.87
N VAL A 182 6.00 2.59 32.13
CA VAL A 182 7.30 3.27 32.08
C VAL A 182 7.60 3.78 30.67
N ARG A 183 7.33 2.98 29.64
CA ARG A 183 7.49 3.40 28.23
C ARG A 183 6.61 4.61 27.90
N ARG A 184 5.34 4.58 28.30
CA ARG A 184 4.43 5.71 28.11
C ARG A 184 4.96 6.99 28.77
N LYS A 185 5.41 6.91 30.03
CA LYS A 185 6.00 8.06 30.75
C LYS A 185 7.24 8.60 30.03
N LEU A 186 8.09 7.71 29.50
CA LEU A 186 9.27 8.12 28.74
C LEU A 186 8.90 8.81 27.43
N GLU A 187 7.90 8.31 26.70
CA GLU A 187 7.40 8.95 25.48
C GLU A 187 6.77 10.31 25.75
N GLU A 188 5.95 10.43 26.79
CA GLU A 188 5.36 11.71 27.22
C GLU A 188 6.47 12.73 27.57
N SER A 189 7.47 12.30 28.33
CA SER A 189 8.62 13.15 28.67
C SER A 189 9.43 13.58 27.43
N LYS A 190 9.65 12.67 26.49
CA LYS A 190 10.32 12.99 25.21
C LYS A 190 9.53 14.01 24.40
N ARG A 191 8.21 13.83 24.25
CA ARG A 191 7.33 14.78 23.53
C ARG A 191 7.35 16.16 24.18
N GLN A 192 7.31 16.23 25.51
CA GLN A 192 7.41 17.49 26.23
C GLN A 192 8.76 18.18 25.99
N ALA A 193 9.87 17.42 26.04
CA ALA A 193 11.20 17.95 25.76
C ALA A 193 11.34 18.45 24.31
N GLU A 194 10.75 17.77 23.33
CA GLU A 194 10.71 18.20 21.93
C GLU A 194 9.89 19.48 21.75
N LEU A 195 8.70 19.56 22.34
CA LEU A 195 7.87 20.76 22.32
C LEU A 195 8.59 21.96 22.95
N GLU A 196 9.29 21.74 24.06
CA GLU A 196 10.06 22.79 24.72
C GLU A 196 11.26 23.25 23.88
N LYS A 197 11.97 22.33 23.22
CA LYS A 197 13.02 22.67 22.25
C LYS A 197 12.46 23.50 21.08
N MET A 198 11.32 23.11 20.53
CA MET A 198 10.65 23.85 19.45
C MET A 198 10.23 25.24 19.89
N ARG A 199 9.74 25.40 21.13
CA ARG A 199 9.43 26.71 21.72
C ARG A 199 10.68 27.58 21.83
N GLN A 200 11.76 27.05 22.38
CA GLN A 200 13.03 27.78 22.52
C GLN A 200 13.60 28.18 21.16
N GLU A 201 13.52 27.32 20.15
CA GLU A 201 13.95 27.64 18.78
C GLU A 201 13.09 28.73 18.14
N ASN A 202 11.76 28.65 18.31
CA ASN A 202 10.84 29.68 17.85
C ASN A 202 11.10 31.03 18.52
N GLU A 203 11.34 31.06 19.83
CA GLU A 203 11.69 32.28 20.55
C GLU A 203 13.02 32.88 20.07
N ARG A 204 14.04 32.04 19.83
CA ARG A 204 15.31 32.49 19.24
C ARG A 204 15.11 33.05 17.83
N SER A 205 14.33 32.37 17.00
CA SER A 205 14.00 32.82 15.64
C SER A 205 13.26 34.15 15.66
N LEU A 206 12.28 34.32 16.56
CA LEU A 206 11.55 35.58 16.74
C LEU A 206 12.49 36.72 17.15
N LYS A 207 13.38 36.49 18.12
CA LYS A 207 14.39 37.48 18.52
C LYS A 207 15.31 37.87 17.37
N GLN A 208 15.76 36.91 16.57
CA GLN A 208 16.57 37.20 15.38
C GLN A 208 15.80 38.01 14.33
N ARG A 209 14.55 37.62 14.03
CA ARG A 209 13.69 38.37 13.10
C ARG A 209 13.48 39.80 13.56
N GLN A 210 13.30 40.02 14.86
CA GLN A 210 13.13 41.34 15.44
C GLN A 210 14.39 42.20 15.28
N GLN A 211 15.57 41.65 15.61
CA GLN A 211 16.84 42.34 15.39
C GLN A 211 17.10 42.66 13.91
N THR A 212 16.79 41.74 13.00
CA THR A 212 16.93 41.98 11.56
C THR A 212 15.96 43.06 11.09
N LYS A 213 14.71 43.06 11.59
CA LYS A 213 13.71 44.09 11.28
C LYS A 213 14.15 45.48 11.74
N GLU A 214 14.71 45.59 12.95
CA GLU A 214 15.24 46.84 13.50
C GLU A 214 16.39 47.38 12.63
N LYS A 215 17.38 46.53 12.31
CA LYS A 215 18.49 46.90 11.42
C LYS A 215 18.03 47.32 10.03
N LEU A 216 17.02 46.64 9.47
CA LEU A 216 16.43 47.02 8.18
C LEU A 216 15.76 48.40 8.27
N ALA A 217 15.01 48.67 9.34
CA ALA A 217 14.37 49.96 9.55
C ALA A 217 15.40 51.10 9.62
N GLU A 218 16.49 50.91 10.36
CA GLU A 218 17.61 51.87 10.43
C GLU A 218 18.24 52.11 9.05
N TYR A 219 18.50 51.04 8.29
CA TYR A 219 19.05 51.15 6.94
C TYR A 219 18.12 51.92 6.00
N TYR A 220 16.82 51.65 6.02
CA TYR A 220 15.84 52.36 5.19
C TYR A 220 15.71 53.82 5.58
N SER A 221 15.75 54.15 6.88
CA SER A 221 15.77 55.54 7.37
C SER A 221 16.97 56.28 6.80
N LYS A 222 18.17 55.72 6.93
CA LYS A 222 19.41 56.31 6.41
C LYS A 222 19.38 56.45 4.88
N LYS A 223 18.81 55.47 4.18
CA LYS A 223 18.63 55.54 2.72
C LYS A 223 17.68 56.66 2.31
N GLU A 224 16.62 56.89 3.08
CA GLU A 224 15.70 58.01 2.85
C GLU A 224 16.39 59.36 3.05
N GLU A 225 17.19 59.52 4.11
CA GLU A 225 17.98 60.72 4.34
C GLU A 225 18.93 61.02 3.18
N VAL A 226 19.66 60.01 2.69
CA VAL A 226 20.56 60.17 1.54
C VAL A 226 19.79 60.58 0.28
N ARG A 227 18.62 59.97 0.01
CA ARG A 227 17.76 60.36 -1.11
C ARG A 227 17.29 61.80 -1.02
N LEU A 228 16.91 62.25 0.17
CA LEU A 228 16.49 63.64 0.39
C LEU A 228 17.64 64.60 0.09
N MET A 229 18.84 64.30 0.60
CA MET A 229 20.04 65.10 0.36
C MET A 229 20.42 65.14 -1.13
N GLU A 230 20.40 64.00 -1.82
CA GLU A 230 20.64 63.93 -3.27
C GLU A 230 19.62 64.78 -4.02
N HIS A 231 18.33 64.64 -3.70
CA HIS A 231 17.27 65.44 -4.30
C HIS A 231 17.47 66.94 -4.07
N GLU A 232 17.84 67.38 -2.87
CA GLU A 232 18.16 68.78 -2.60
C GLU A 232 19.36 69.29 -3.42
N THR A 233 20.39 68.46 -3.62
CA THR A 233 21.53 68.83 -4.46
C THR A 233 21.17 68.91 -5.95
N GLU A 234 20.35 67.97 -6.44
CA GLU A 234 19.85 67.98 -7.80
C GLU A 234 18.94 69.18 -8.07
N GLN A 235 18.08 69.55 -7.11
CA GLN A 235 17.25 70.75 -7.18
C GLN A 235 18.11 72.02 -7.30
N LYS A 236 19.12 72.19 -6.45
CA LYS A 236 20.05 73.34 -6.55
C LYS A 236 20.76 73.38 -7.89
N ARG A 237 21.23 72.23 -8.39
CA ARG A 237 21.87 72.13 -9.71
C ARG A 237 20.90 72.48 -10.85
N LEU A 238 19.63 72.09 -10.74
CA LEU A 238 18.60 72.44 -11.70
C LEU A 238 18.34 73.95 -11.71
N GLU A 239 18.27 74.59 -10.54
CA GLU A 239 18.11 76.04 -10.40
C GLU A 239 19.29 76.81 -11.03
N GLU A 240 20.53 76.39 -10.78
CA GLU A 240 21.72 76.97 -11.40
C GLU A 240 21.69 76.84 -12.93
N MET A 241 21.34 75.66 -13.44
CA MET A 241 21.21 75.43 -14.89
C MET A 241 20.10 76.28 -15.51
N GLN A 242 18.95 76.40 -14.83
CA GLN A 242 17.85 77.27 -15.28
C GLN A 242 18.29 78.73 -15.34
N TYR A 243 19.04 79.21 -14.34
CA TYR A 243 19.58 80.58 -14.35
C TYR A 243 20.52 80.83 -15.53
N VAL A 244 21.46 79.90 -15.80
CA VAL A 244 22.37 80.01 -16.96
C VAL A 244 21.61 80.01 -18.27
N LEU A 245 20.61 79.13 -18.42
CA LEU A 245 19.75 79.09 -19.60
C LEU A 245 18.95 80.40 -19.75
N ALA A 246 18.43 80.97 -18.67
CA ALA A 246 17.70 82.24 -18.72
C ALA A 246 18.61 83.40 -19.21
N GLU A 247 19.85 83.45 -18.71
CA GLU A 247 20.86 84.43 -19.14
C GLU A 247 21.25 84.25 -20.61
N GLN A 248 21.44 83.01 -21.06
CA GLN A 248 21.68 82.72 -22.48
C GLN A 248 20.47 83.11 -23.33
N HIS A 249 19.25 82.79 -22.91
CA HIS A 249 18.02 83.18 -23.61
C HIS A 249 17.91 84.71 -23.75
N ARG A 250 18.31 85.48 -22.74
CA ARG A 250 18.34 86.95 -22.82
C ARG A 250 19.30 87.45 -23.90
N LYS A 251 20.54 86.96 -23.90
CA LYS A 251 21.57 87.31 -24.90
C LYS A 251 21.17 86.86 -26.31
N ASP A 252 20.61 85.66 -26.44
CA ASP A 252 20.16 85.12 -27.71
C ASP A 252 18.98 85.91 -28.29
N ARG A 253 18.06 86.38 -27.43
CA ARG A 253 16.94 87.23 -27.84
C ARG A 253 17.44 88.55 -28.46
N GLU A 254 18.45 89.17 -27.85
CA GLU A 254 19.08 90.39 -28.39
C GLU A 254 19.82 90.11 -29.70
N ARG A 255 20.61 89.02 -29.77
CA ARG A 255 21.30 88.61 -31.00
C ARG A 255 20.35 88.35 -32.16
N ILE A 256 19.22 87.68 -31.90
CA ILE A 256 18.21 87.38 -32.92
C ILE A 256 17.55 88.66 -33.42
N LYS A 257 17.21 89.61 -32.53
CA LYS A 257 16.68 90.92 -32.95
C LYS A 257 17.65 91.67 -33.85
N PHE A 258 18.92 91.77 -33.45
CA PHE A 258 19.95 92.43 -34.24
C PHE A 258 20.13 91.79 -35.63
N ARG A 259 20.20 90.45 -35.70
CA ARG A 259 20.30 89.75 -36.99
C ARG A 259 19.06 89.94 -37.88
N LYS A 260 17.87 90.03 -37.28
CA LYS A 260 16.63 90.27 -38.01
C LYS A 260 16.64 91.68 -38.63
N GLU A 261 17.03 92.69 -37.86
CA GLU A 261 17.16 94.08 -38.32
C GLU A 261 18.22 94.22 -39.43
N GLU A 262 19.39 93.59 -39.26
CA GLU A 262 20.44 93.51 -40.31
C GLU A 262 19.93 92.90 -41.62
N TYR A 263 19.17 91.81 -41.53
CA TYR A 263 18.62 91.13 -42.69
C TYR A 263 17.56 91.98 -43.40
N GLU A 264 16.69 92.65 -42.64
CA GLU A 264 15.70 93.59 -43.16
C GLU A 264 16.37 94.78 -43.88
N ARG A 265 17.47 95.33 -43.33
CA ARG A 265 18.24 96.40 -43.97
C ARG A 265 18.85 95.96 -45.31
N LYS A 266 19.53 94.82 -45.35
CA LYS A 266 20.13 94.27 -46.60
C LYS A 266 19.08 93.99 -47.66
N ARG A 267 17.88 93.55 -47.25
CA ARG A 267 16.76 93.32 -48.16
C ARG A 267 16.25 94.63 -48.79
N GLN A 268 16.18 95.71 -48.01
CA GLN A 268 15.80 97.03 -48.50
C GLN A 268 16.86 97.59 -49.46
N GLU A 269 18.15 97.54 -49.09
CA GLU A 269 19.27 97.99 -49.93
C GLU A 269 19.31 97.26 -51.29
N LEU A 270 19.05 95.95 -51.31
CA LEU A 270 18.99 95.17 -52.55
C LEU A 270 17.82 95.59 -53.43
N LEU A 271 16.65 95.84 -52.83
CA LEU A 271 15.47 96.27 -53.57
C LEU A 271 15.68 97.66 -54.20
N GLU A 272 16.32 98.57 -53.48
CA GLU A 272 16.65 99.91 -53.97
C GLU A 272 17.68 99.88 -55.10
N ARG A 273 18.71 99.02 -55.00
CA ARG A 273 19.68 98.82 -56.10
C ARG A 273 19.03 98.29 -57.35
N ASN A 274 18.20 97.26 -57.24
CA ASN A 274 17.49 96.70 -58.39
C ASN A 274 16.61 97.76 -59.07
N GLN A 275 15.95 98.64 -58.30
CA GLN A 275 15.18 99.74 -58.88
C GLN A 275 16.03 100.81 -59.59
N ILE A 276 17.27 101.01 -59.16
CA ILE A 276 18.20 101.93 -59.84
C ILE A 276 18.67 101.29 -61.15
N GLU A 277 19.08 100.03 -61.11
CA GLU A 277 19.53 99.28 -62.29
C GLU A 277 18.42 99.21 -63.35
N GLU A 278 17.18 98.89 -62.98
CA GLU A 278 16.04 98.89 -63.89
C GLU A 278 15.81 100.27 -64.54
N ARG A 279 15.99 101.37 -63.80
CA ARG A 279 15.87 102.73 -64.36
C ARG A 279 16.99 103.07 -65.34
N GLU A 280 18.23 102.72 -65.02
CA GLU A 280 19.38 102.95 -65.89
C GLU A 280 19.30 102.12 -67.19
N GLU A 281 18.78 100.90 -67.11
CA GLU A 281 18.56 100.04 -68.28
C GLU A 281 17.49 100.61 -69.19
N LEU A 282 16.36 101.06 -68.66
CA LEU A 282 15.31 101.72 -69.44
C LEU A 282 15.85 102.97 -70.16
N GLU A 283 16.61 103.83 -69.47
CA GLU A 283 17.23 105.01 -70.11
C GLU A 283 18.26 104.62 -71.19
N ARG A 284 19.00 103.53 -70.99
CA ARG A 284 19.99 103.03 -71.96
C ARG A 284 19.30 102.46 -73.21
N GLU A 285 18.23 101.69 -73.03
CA GLU A 285 17.45 101.12 -74.12
C GLU A 285 16.81 102.21 -74.98
N GLU A 286 16.22 103.24 -74.36
CA GLU A 286 15.66 104.39 -75.08
C GLU A 286 16.73 105.11 -75.92
N ARG A 287 17.94 105.31 -75.37
CA ARG A 287 19.06 105.92 -76.12
C ARG A 287 19.52 105.05 -77.29
N LEU A 288 19.61 103.74 -77.10
CA LEU A 288 20.01 102.80 -78.16
C LEU A 288 18.95 102.70 -79.27
N GLN A 289 17.67 102.71 -78.91
CA GLN A 289 16.56 102.68 -79.87
C GLN A 289 16.57 103.92 -80.77
N ALA A 290 16.76 105.11 -80.19
CA ALA A 290 16.86 106.35 -80.96
C ALA A 290 18.07 106.37 -81.92
N LEU A 291 19.20 105.77 -81.52
CA LEU A 291 20.37 105.63 -82.39
C LEU A 291 20.13 104.61 -83.52
N ALA A 292 19.47 103.49 -83.19
CA ALA A 292 19.20 102.41 -84.12
C ALA A 292 18.26 102.86 -85.25
N GLU A 293 17.24 103.67 -84.97
CA GLU A 293 16.37 104.23 -86.01
C GLU A 293 17.12 105.18 -86.96
N ARG A 294 18.13 105.90 -86.47
CA ARG A 294 18.87 106.89 -87.26
C ARG A 294 19.89 106.28 -88.24
N VAL A 295 20.39 105.08 -87.95
CA VAL A 295 21.52 104.47 -88.68
C VAL A 295 21.10 103.28 -89.53
N ARG A 296 19.90 102.72 -89.36
CA ARG A 296 19.54 101.42 -89.95
C ARG A 296 19.61 101.42 -91.48
N PRO A 297 20.62 100.76 -92.09
CA PRO A 297 20.70 100.62 -93.54
C PRO A 297 19.78 99.50 -93.98
N HIS A 298 18.99 99.74 -95.02
CA HIS A 298 18.09 98.74 -95.58
C HIS A 298 18.90 97.75 -96.43
N VAL A 299 19.02 96.51 -95.95
CA VAL A 299 19.50 95.36 -96.72
C VAL A 299 18.57 94.19 -96.42
N GLU A 300 18.05 93.56 -97.47
CA GLU A 300 17.18 92.39 -97.38
C GLU A 300 17.94 91.14 -96.89
N ILE A 301 17.26 90.31 -96.11
CA ILE A 301 17.82 89.14 -95.43
C ILE A 301 17.72 87.93 -96.37
N ASP A 302 18.85 87.30 -96.70
CA ASP A 302 18.87 86.02 -97.41
C ASP A 302 18.91 84.84 -96.42
N HIS A 303 17.77 84.16 -96.28
CA HIS A 303 17.53 83.08 -95.33
C HIS A 303 18.25 81.77 -95.69
N ALA A 304 18.73 81.61 -96.93
CA ALA A 304 19.29 80.33 -97.39
C ALA A 304 20.66 80.00 -96.77
N ARG A 305 21.44 81.02 -96.40
CA ARG A 305 22.80 80.86 -95.84
C ARG A 305 22.81 80.27 -94.43
N VAL A 306 21.73 80.46 -93.67
CA VAL A 306 21.66 80.09 -92.24
C VAL A 306 21.34 78.60 -92.04
N LEU A 307 20.75 77.92 -93.04
CA LEU A 307 20.21 76.56 -92.87
C LEU A 307 21.12 75.42 -93.35
N GLN A 308 22.36 75.68 -93.77
CA GLN A 308 23.26 74.62 -94.26
C GLN A 308 24.08 73.95 -93.13
N PRO A 309 24.00 72.62 -92.94
CA PRO A 309 24.73 71.90 -91.89
C PRO A 309 26.25 71.93 -92.07
N THR A 310 26.98 72.08 -90.97
CA THR A 310 28.45 72.14 -90.95
C THR A 310 29.10 70.76 -90.78
N LYS A 311 30.32 70.62 -91.30
CA LYS A 311 31.06 69.35 -91.47
C LYS A 311 31.22 68.50 -90.20
N ALA A 312 31.11 69.08 -89.00
CA ALA A 312 31.23 68.35 -87.73
C ALA A 312 30.07 67.37 -87.47
N TYR A 313 28.87 67.66 -87.98
CA TYR A 313 27.68 66.84 -87.72
C TYR A 313 27.74 65.45 -88.38
N ASN A 314 28.46 65.31 -89.51
CA ASN A 314 28.52 64.04 -90.26
C ASN A 314 29.50 63.01 -89.66
N ALA A 315 30.49 63.42 -88.86
CA ALA A 315 31.52 62.52 -88.34
C ALA A 315 31.05 61.66 -87.14
N HIS A 316 30.10 62.15 -86.35
CA HIS A 316 29.72 61.49 -85.08
C HIS A 316 28.83 60.24 -85.26
N ARG A 317 28.13 60.09 -86.39
CA ARG A 317 27.17 58.98 -86.56
C ARG A 317 27.77 57.68 -87.11
N GLY A 318 29.00 57.71 -87.61
CA GLY A 318 29.64 56.55 -88.25
C GLY A 318 30.27 55.51 -87.31
N LEU A 319 30.50 55.84 -86.03
CA LEU A 319 31.30 55.02 -85.10
C LEU A 319 30.48 54.12 -84.15
N LEU A 320 29.14 54.13 -84.21
CA LEU A 320 28.27 53.46 -83.23
C LEU A 320 27.78 52.05 -83.60
N ILE A 321 28.27 51.41 -84.69
CA ILE A 321 27.65 50.16 -85.19
C ILE A 321 28.53 48.90 -85.07
N ASN A 322 29.86 48.98 -84.92
CA ASN A 322 30.72 47.79 -85.03
C ASN A 322 31.74 47.65 -83.87
N ALA A 323 31.37 46.91 -82.82
CA ALA A 323 32.28 46.12 -81.99
C ALA A 323 31.48 45.31 -80.96
N ASN A 324 31.00 44.14 -81.38
CA ASN A 324 30.65 43.05 -80.47
C ASN A 324 31.93 42.26 -80.15
N GLU A 325 31.87 41.56 -79.02
CA GLU A 325 32.80 40.51 -78.57
C GLU A 325 33.99 41.02 -77.76
N ASP A 326 33.70 41.44 -76.53
CA ASP A 326 34.35 40.86 -75.36
C ASP A 326 33.57 41.21 -74.09
N ILE A 327 33.20 40.17 -73.34
CA ILE A 327 32.69 40.19 -71.95
C ILE A 327 31.58 41.22 -71.72
N ASN A 328 30.33 40.76 -71.67
CA ASN A 328 29.18 41.57 -71.25
C ASN A 328 29.35 42.04 -69.79
N ILE A 329 30.06 43.16 -69.59
CA ILE A 329 30.38 43.80 -68.29
C ILE A 329 29.12 44.40 -67.63
N GLN A 330 27.95 44.24 -68.25
CA GLN A 330 26.70 44.89 -67.84
C GLN A 330 25.61 43.95 -67.33
N GLN A 331 25.90 42.66 -67.08
CA GLN A 331 24.89 41.79 -66.47
C GLN A 331 24.91 41.88 -64.93
N GLU A 332 23.99 42.66 -64.37
CA GLU A 332 23.76 42.76 -62.93
C GLU A 332 23.23 41.43 -62.37
N LEU A 333 23.98 40.79 -61.47
CA LEU A 333 23.58 39.52 -60.82
C LEU A 333 22.47 39.70 -59.77
N PHE A 334 22.21 40.94 -59.31
CA PHE A 334 21.08 41.32 -58.45
C PHE A 334 20.74 42.81 -58.64
N PRO A 335 19.46 43.22 -58.50
CA PRO A 335 19.07 44.61 -58.70
C PRO A 335 19.59 45.53 -57.58
N ILE A 336 20.22 46.64 -57.98
CA ILE A 336 20.71 47.69 -57.08
C ILE A 336 19.88 48.97 -57.28
N ASN A 337 19.02 49.29 -56.30
CA ASN A 337 18.13 50.46 -56.38
C ASN A 337 18.73 51.71 -55.70
N THR A 338 20.02 52.01 -55.90
CA THR A 338 20.66 53.19 -55.31
C THR A 338 21.67 53.86 -56.24
N PHE A 339 21.56 55.18 -56.40
CA PHE A 339 22.44 56.02 -57.25
C PHE A 339 23.59 56.70 -56.49
N LYS A 340 23.88 56.30 -55.24
CA LYS A 340 24.93 56.91 -54.40
C LYS A 340 26.09 55.95 -54.18
N ASP A 341 27.26 56.27 -54.70
CA ASP A 341 28.49 55.46 -54.64
C ASP A 341 28.82 54.95 -53.24
N ARG A 342 28.74 55.82 -52.23
CA ARG A 342 29.10 55.45 -50.85
C ARG A 342 28.22 54.33 -50.27
N LYS A 343 26.96 54.25 -50.69
CA LYS A 343 26.06 53.15 -50.28
C LYS A 343 26.31 51.88 -51.09
N LEU A 344 26.74 52.02 -52.34
CA LEU A 344 27.07 50.93 -53.24
C LEU A 344 28.33 50.18 -52.76
N CYS A 345 29.40 50.91 -52.42
CA CYS A 345 30.62 50.33 -51.86
C CYS A 345 30.45 49.78 -50.43
N GLY A 346 29.39 50.18 -49.72
CA GLY A 346 29.07 49.70 -48.37
C GLY A 346 28.37 48.34 -48.34
N ASP A 347 27.69 47.93 -49.43
CA ASP A 347 26.98 46.65 -49.49
C ASP A 347 28.00 45.49 -49.46
N ILE A 348 27.80 44.57 -48.52
CA ILE A 348 28.68 43.42 -48.32
C ILE A 348 28.68 42.52 -49.56
N ARG A 349 27.55 42.43 -50.27
CA ARG A 349 27.40 41.57 -51.46
C ARG A 349 28.21 42.10 -52.64
N VAL A 350 28.21 43.43 -52.84
CA VAL A 350 29.02 44.09 -53.88
C VAL A 350 30.51 43.91 -53.60
N ARG A 351 30.94 44.08 -52.34
CA ARG A 351 32.34 43.86 -51.96
C ARG A 351 32.78 42.40 -52.10
N LEU A 352 31.92 41.46 -51.69
CA LEU A 352 32.22 40.04 -51.83
C LEU A 352 32.34 39.64 -53.30
N GLU A 353 31.44 40.16 -54.15
CA GLU A 353 31.47 39.92 -55.60
C GLU A 353 32.76 40.45 -56.23
N GLN A 354 33.15 41.68 -55.91
CA GLN A 354 34.37 42.27 -56.43
C GLN A 354 35.60 41.43 -56.03
N ARG A 355 35.64 40.94 -54.78
CA ARG A 355 36.73 40.06 -54.32
C ARG A 355 36.74 38.70 -55.02
N LEU A 356 35.58 38.13 -55.34
CA LEU A 356 35.49 36.87 -56.09
C LEU A 356 35.92 37.04 -57.56
N ARG A 357 35.71 38.22 -58.15
CA ARG A 357 36.25 38.59 -59.47
C ARG A 357 37.76 38.80 -59.44
N ASP A 358 38.26 39.56 -58.47
CA ASP A 358 39.70 39.82 -58.29
C ASP A 358 40.47 38.50 -58.09
N ALA A 359 39.85 37.52 -57.44
CA ALA A 359 40.41 36.18 -57.25
C ALA A 359 40.19 35.22 -58.44
N GLY A 360 39.42 35.62 -59.46
CA GLY A 360 39.16 34.82 -60.66
C GLY A 360 38.24 33.60 -60.46
N VAL A 361 37.62 33.45 -59.29
CA VAL A 361 36.87 32.23 -58.88
C VAL A 361 35.36 32.33 -59.08
N ILE A 362 34.87 33.41 -59.70
CA ILE A 362 33.44 33.74 -59.77
C ILE A 362 32.57 32.69 -60.49
N GLN A 363 33.15 31.90 -61.40
CA GLN A 363 32.44 30.86 -62.14
C GLN A 363 32.31 29.53 -61.38
N THR A 364 32.93 29.40 -60.19
CA THR A 364 32.82 28.17 -59.39
C THR A 364 31.49 28.07 -58.65
N ASP A 365 31.02 26.84 -58.42
CA ASP A 365 29.77 26.60 -57.67
C ASP A 365 29.84 27.10 -56.23
N TYR A 366 31.05 27.12 -55.66
CA TYR A 366 31.32 27.73 -54.36
C TYR A 366 31.01 29.23 -54.34
N ALA A 367 31.45 29.98 -55.35
CA ALA A 367 31.16 31.41 -55.46
C ALA A 367 29.65 31.67 -55.60
N ARG A 368 28.93 30.81 -56.34
CA ARG A 368 27.47 30.89 -56.48
C ARG A 368 26.73 30.64 -55.16
N GLN A 369 27.14 29.63 -54.39
CA GLN A 369 26.56 29.36 -53.07
C GLN A 369 26.91 30.45 -52.05
N ALA A 370 28.14 30.95 -52.05
CA ALA A 370 28.56 32.02 -51.15
C ALA A 370 27.78 33.32 -51.37
N LEU A 371 27.59 33.74 -52.62
CA LEU A 371 26.79 34.92 -52.94
C LEU A 371 25.30 34.76 -52.59
N ALA A 372 24.75 33.55 -52.74
CA ALA A 372 23.38 33.24 -52.34
C ALA A 372 23.17 33.25 -50.82
N ALA A 373 24.19 32.87 -50.03
CA ALA A 373 24.10 32.80 -48.58
C ALA A 373 24.18 34.18 -47.88
N VAL A 374 24.76 35.20 -48.52
CA VAL A 374 24.92 36.52 -47.88
C VAL A 374 23.62 37.34 -47.96
N GLN A 375 23.00 37.56 -46.80
CA GLN A 375 21.86 38.46 -46.65
C GLN A 375 22.29 39.91 -46.41
N LYS A 376 21.46 40.88 -46.84
CA LYS A 376 21.68 42.30 -46.52
C LYS A 376 21.55 42.51 -45.00
N ALA A 377 22.38 43.39 -44.44
CA ALA A 377 22.22 43.80 -43.05
C ALA A 377 20.82 44.40 -42.81
N PRO A 378 20.12 44.04 -41.73
CA PRO A 378 18.79 44.58 -41.44
C PRO A 378 18.86 46.09 -41.23
N GLN A 379 17.88 46.82 -41.76
CA GLN A 379 17.76 48.27 -41.55
C GLN A 379 17.63 48.58 -40.05
N ARG A 380 18.39 49.57 -39.57
CA ARG A 380 18.33 50.01 -38.16
C ARG A 380 16.89 50.35 -37.76
N ARG A 381 16.50 50.00 -36.53
CA ARG A 381 15.12 50.14 -36.02
C ARG A 381 14.60 51.57 -36.15
N ASP A 382 15.49 52.55 -35.99
CA ASP A 382 15.24 53.99 -36.04
C ASP A 382 14.84 54.51 -37.44
N THR A 383 14.99 53.68 -38.49
CA THR A 383 14.59 54.00 -39.88
C THR A 383 13.42 53.16 -40.37
N GLN A 384 12.81 52.32 -39.51
CA GLN A 384 11.59 51.59 -39.86
C GLN A 384 10.40 52.53 -39.72
N GLU A 385 9.71 52.80 -40.83
CA GLU A 385 8.42 53.50 -40.80
C GLU A 385 7.44 52.71 -39.91
N ASN A 386 6.85 53.42 -38.95
CA ASN A 386 6.07 52.92 -37.83
C ASN A 386 4.87 52.08 -38.31
N LYS A 387 5.02 50.76 -38.41
CA LYS A 387 3.89 49.84 -38.66
C LYS A 387 3.19 49.57 -37.34
N MET A 388 1.95 50.06 -37.29
CA MET A 388 1.07 50.14 -36.12
C MET A 388 0.94 48.86 -35.30
N TRP A 389 0.87 49.10 -33.99
CA TRP A 389 0.26 48.29 -32.94
C TRP A 389 -1.13 47.75 -33.34
N THR A 390 -1.24 46.44 -33.61
CA THR A 390 -2.51 45.69 -33.54
C THR A 390 -2.23 44.29 -33.00
N GLY A 391 -2.57 44.05 -31.73
CA GLY A 391 -2.34 42.76 -31.09
C GLY A 391 -2.78 42.71 -29.63
N PHE A 392 -3.95 43.26 -29.32
CA PHE A 392 -4.63 43.07 -28.04
C PHE A 392 -5.66 41.96 -28.24
N THR A 393 -5.47 40.78 -27.64
CA THR A 393 -6.52 39.76 -27.51
C THR A 393 -6.77 39.47 -26.03
N PHE A 394 -7.93 39.92 -25.56
CA PHE A 394 -8.50 39.59 -24.26
C PHE A 394 -8.77 38.07 -24.18
N LYS A 395 -8.26 37.41 -23.14
CA LYS A 395 -8.80 36.13 -22.67
C LYS A 395 -9.70 36.41 -21.47
N THR A 396 -11.00 36.33 -21.70
CA THR A 396 -12.05 36.28 -20.68
C THR A 396 -12.23 34.84 -20.24
N ASN A 397 -12.01 34.55 -18.97
CA ASN A 397 -12.75 33.60 -18.12
C ASN A 397 -12.02 33.54 -16.78
N ASP A 398 -12.73 34.02 -15.75
CA ASP A 398 -12.62 33.68 -14.31
C ASP A 398 -13.15 34.87 -13.52
N ILE A 399 -14.48 35.05 -13.59
CA ILE A 399 -15.25 35.91 -12.70
C ILE A 399 -16.09 34.96 -11.84
N GLU A 400 -15.61 34.65 -10.64
CA GLU A 400 -16.49 34.13 -9.58
C GLU A 400 -17.19 35.32 -8.89
N PRO A 401 -18.53 35.29 -8.76
CA PRO A 401 -19.29 36.43 -8.32
C PRO A 401 -19.28 36.62 -6.79
N TYR A 402 -19.09 37.88 -6.42
CA TYR A 402 -19.34 38.49 -5.12
C TYR A 402 -20.69 38.04 -4.53
N ASN A 403 -20.66 37.33 -3.40
CA ASN A 403 -21.86 36.98 -2.64
C ASN A 403 -22.08 38.00 -1.51
N MET A 404 -23.06 38.89 -1.70
CA MET A 404 -23.53 39.83 -0.68
C MET A 404 -24.54 39.12 0.24
N SER A 405 -24.11 38.74 1.45
CA SER A 405 -25.02 38.47 2.58
C SER A 405 -24.24 38.40 3.90
N LYS A 406 -23.92 39.56 4.49
CA LYS A 406 -23.54 39.65 5.90
C LYS A 406 -24.71 40.21 6.71
N PRO A 407 -25.43 39.40 7.50
CA PRO A 407 -26.25 39.92 8.58
C PRO A 407 -25.35 40.29 9.77
N VAL A 408 -25.46 41.53 10.21
CA VAL A 408 -24.93 42.04 11.48
C VAL A 408 -25.57 41.24 12.61
N LYS A 409 -24.82 40.37 13.28
CA LYS A 409 -25.22 39.82 14.59
C LYS A 409 -24.56 40.64 15.68
N ARG A 410 -25.42 41.38 16.38
CA ARG A 410 -25.17 42.07 17.64
C ARG A 410 -24.80 41.04 18.71
N ASP A 411 -23.77 41.35 19.48
CA ASP A 411 -23.45 40.64 20.72
C ASP A 411 -24.60 40.84 21.72
N PHE A 412 -25.24 39.74 22.09
CA PHE A 412 -26.15 39.70 23.24
C PHE A 412 -25.31 39.60 24.50
N ILE A 413 -25.19 40.72 25.20
CA ILE A 413 -24.87 40.76 26.63
C ILE A 413 -26.18 40.43 27.37
N SER A 414 -26.28 39.24 27.95
CA SER A 414 -27.28 38.96 28.99
C SER A 414 -26.62 39.10 30.36
N HIS A 415 -26.93 40.21 31.02
CA HIS A 415 -26.86 40.36 32.47
C HIS A 415 -28.30 40.33 33.01
N SER A 416 -28.61 39.37 33.89
CA SER A 416 -29.49 39.45 35.07
C SER A 416 -29.74 38.03 35.58
N VAL A 417 -29.33 37.59 36.79
CA VAL A 417 -29.61 38.01 38.18
C VAL A 417 -30.68 37.10 38.81
N PHE A 418 -30.26 36.36 39.86
CA PHE A 418 -31.03 35.76 40.98
C PHE A 418 -32.00 34.59 40.67
N TYR A 419 -32.33 33.62 41.55
CA TYR A 419 -32.29 33.37 43.00
C TYR A 419 -32.12 31.85 43.22
N GLY A 420 -31.65 31.40 44.40
CA GLY A 420 -31.91 30.02 44.85
C GLY A 420 -30.91 29.42 45.84
N VAL A 421 -30.87 29.95 47.06
CA VAL A 421 -30.43 29.23 48.27
C VAL A 421 -31.63 28.41 48.75
N GLU A 422 -31.44 27.13 49.07
CA GLU A 422 -31.86 26.47 50.33
C GLU A 422 -31.80 24.94 50.24
N ASN A 423 -31.13 24.38 51.26
CA ASN A 423 -31.21 23.05 51.88
C ASN A 423 -30.95 21.77 51.08
#